data_AF-A0A954I8C7-F1
#
_entry.id   AF-A0A954I8C7-F1
#
_cell.length_a   1.000
_cell.length_b   1.000
_cell.length_c   1.000
_cell.angle_alpha   90.00
_cell.angle_beta   90.00
_cell.angle_gamma   90.00
#
_symmetry.space_group_name_H-M   'P 1'
#
loop_
_entity.id
_entity.type
_entity.pdbx_description
1 polymer ?
#
loop_
_entity_poly.entity_id
_entity_poly.type
_entity_poly.pdbx_seq_one_letter_code
_entity_poly.pdbx_strand_id
1 'polypeptide(L)' 'PHPAGAPQSTSRLDELERNHIIDILHREKWNKARAARTLGIHRRKLYRLLERYGITDYRLSPIRAAAAAVRRPD' A
#
# COMPACT_ATOMS: atom_id res chain seq x y z
N PRO A 1 -35.43 -0.18 0.35
CA PRO A 1 -34.44 -0.84 1.22
C PRO A 1 -33.17 -1.24 0.46
N HIS A 2 -32.07 -0.51 0.65
CA HIS A 2 -30.71 -0.93 0.27
C HIS A 2 -30.19 -1.92 1.32
N PRO A 3 -29.43 -2.96 0.92
CA PRO A 3 -28.12 -3.09 1.55
C PRO A 3 -27.02 -3.67 0.64
N ALA A 4 -25.77 -3.40 1.06
CA ALA A 4 -24.48 -3.96 0.62
C ALA A 4 -23.81 -3.28 -0.59
N GLY A 5 -22.80 -2.47 -0.25
CA GLY A 5 -22.03 -1.62 -1.14
C GLY A 5 -21.37 -2.36 -2.29
N ALA A 6 -21.66 -1.89 -3.50
CA ALA A 6 -20.82 -2.14 -4.65
C ALA A 6 -19.38 -1.69 -4.34
N PRO A 7 -18.35 -2.49 -4.66
CA PRO A 7 -16.98 -1.99 -4.60
C PRO A 7 -16.92 -0.81 -5.55
N GLN A 8 -16.65 0.37 -4.97
CA GLN A 8 -16.41 1.61 -5.69
C GLN A 8 -15.46 1.27 -6.83
N SER A 9 -15.89 1.45 -8.08
CA SER A 9 -15.11 1.14 -9.27
C SER A 9 -13.74 1.80 -9.16
N THR A 10 -12.73 1.05 -8.72
CA THR A 10 -11.34 1.46 -8.74
C THR A 10 -11.03 1.68 -10.20
N SER A 11 -10.93 2.95 -10.60
CA SER A 11 -10.56 3.26 -11.97
C SER A 11 -9.22 2.56 -12.25
N ARG A 12 -9.03 2.00 -13.45
CA ARG A 12 -7.74 1.35 -13.83
C ARG A 12 -6.51 2.21 -13.47
N LEU A 13 -6.66 3.53 -13.52
CA LEU A 13 -5.64 4.49 -13.13
C LEU A 13 -5.23 4.38 -11.66
N ASP A 14 -6.20 4.15 -10.77
CA ASP A 14 -6.03 4.05 -9.33
C ASP A 14 -5.30 2.74 -8.95
N GLU A 15 -5.59 1.64 -9.65
CA GLU A 15 -4.86 0.37 -9.51
C GLU A 15 -3.42 0.47 -10.03
N LEU A 16 -3.21 1.14 -11.17
CA LEU A 16 -1.87 1.39 -11.71
C LEU A 16 -1.05 2.29 -10.77
N GLU A 17 -1.65 3.36 -10.25
CA GLU A 17 -1.02 4.25 -9.27
C GLU A 17 -0.66 3.48 -8.00
N ARG A 18 -1.58 2.69 -7.46
CA ARG A 18 -1.35 1.83 -6.30
C ARG A 18 -0.19 0.87 -6.52
N ASN A 19 -0.19 0.12 -7.62
CA ASN A 19 0.87 -0.84 -7.94
C ASN A 19 2.22 -0.17 -8.11
N HIS A 20 2.25 1.01 -8.74
CA HIS A 20 3.48 1.79 -8.91
C HIS A 20 4.06 2.24 -7.57
N ILE A 21 3.21 2.72 -6.65
CA ILE A 21 3.64 3.10 -5.29
C ILE A 21 4.21 1.89 -4.54
N ILE A 22 3.56 0.73 -4.63
CA ILE A 22 4.03 -0.50 -3.97
C ILE A 22 5.38 -0.96 -4.53
N ASP A 23 5.55 -0.96 -5.85
CA ASP A 23 6.80 -1.34 -6.51
C ASP A 23 7.97 -0.45 -6.05
N ILE A 24 7.76 0.87 -6.01
CA ILE A 24 8.78 1.81 -5.52
C ILE A 24 9.06 1.62 -4.03
N LEU A 25 8.04 1.40 -3.20
CA LEU A 25 8.24 1.09 -1.79
C LEU A 25 9.08 -0.17 -1.61
N HIS A 26 8.85 -1.22 -2.39
CA HIS A 26 9.65 -2.44 -2.32
C HIS A 26 11.10 -2.20 -2.75
N ARG A 27 11.34 -1.50 -3.86
CA ARG A 27 12.68 -1.12 -4.34
C ARG A 27 13.45 -0.32 -3.30
N GLU A 28 12.78 0.62 -2.65
CA GLU A 28 13.35 1.47 -1.61
C GLU A 28 13.35 0.83 -0.20
N LYS A 29 13.07 -0.48 -0.09
CA LYS A 29 13.03 -1.22 1.17
C LYS A 29 12.12 -0.57 2.23
N TRP A 30 10.95 -0.13 1.80
CA TRP A 30 9.93 0.58 2.59
C TRP A 30 10.37 1.93 3.17
N ASN A 31 11.48 2.49 2.68
CA ASN A 31 11.92 3.84 3.04
C ASN A 31 11.01 4.90 2.40
N LYS A 32 10.01 5.34 3.15
CA LYS A 32 8.98 6.30 2.69
C LYS A 32 9.56 7.63 2.22
N ALA A 33 10.68 8.08 2.82
CA ALA A 33 11.32 9.32 2.43
C ALA A 33 12.02 9.19 1.07
N ARG A 34 12.69 8.06 0.81
CA ARG A 34 13.29 7.79 -0.50
C ARG A 34 12.22 7.48 -1.56
N ALA A 35 11.22 6.67 -1.23
CA ALA A 35 10.10 6.37 -2.13
C ALA A 35 9.39 7.65 -2.59
N ALA A 36 9.12 8.60 -1.69
CA ALA A 36 8.54 9.90 -2.05
C ALA A 36 9.43 10.69 -3.02
N ARG A 37 10.75 10.69 -2.81
CA ARG A 37 11.72 11.33 -3.72
C ARG A 37 11.74 10.66 -5.09
N THR A 38 11.75 9.33 -5.14
CA THR A 38 11.71 8.55 -6.39
C THR A 38 10.40 8.75 -7.16
N LEU A 39 9.28 8.83 -6.45
CA LEU A 39 7.97 9.17 -7.03
C LEU A 39 7.85 10.65 -7.45
N GLY A 40 8.81 11.51 -7.09
CA GLY A 40 8.73 12.95 -7.35
C GLY A 40 7.60 13.66 -6.61
N ILE A 41 7.12 13.10 -5.49
CA ILE A 41 6.00 13.66 -4.72
C ILE A 41 6.45 14.10 -3.33
N HIS A 42 5.70 15.02 -2.75
CA HIS A 42 5.92 15.40 -1.36
C HIS A 42 5.56 14.25 -0.42
N ARG A 43 6.31 14.10 0.69
CA ARG A 43 6.08 13.02 1.69
C ARG A 43 4.64 12.98 2.20
N ARG A 44 4.01 14.16 2.44
CA ARG A 44 2.58 14.26 2.83
C ARG A 44 1.64 13.63 1.81
N LYS A 45 1.93 13.79 0.50
CA LYS A 45 1.11 13.19 -0.57
C LYS A 45 1.26 11.67 -0.54
N LEU A 46 2.49 11.17 -0.36
CA LEU A 46 2.72 9.73 -0.19
C LEU A 46 1.90 9.17 0.97
N TYR A 47 1.96 9.77 2.17
CA TYR A 47 1.17 9.30 3.32
C TYR A 47 -0.33 9.25 3.04
N ARG A 48 -0.90 10.29 2.42
CA ARG A 48 -2.32 10.31 2.03
C ARG A 48 -2.67 9.19 1.05
N LEU A 49 -1.80 8.90 0.08
CA LEU A 49 -2.00 7.81 -0.87
C LEU A 49 -1.91 6.45 -0.17
N LEU A 50 -0.98 6.28 0.77
CA LEU A 50 -0.89 5.07 1.58
C LEU A 50 -2.16 4.84 2.40
N GLU A 51 -2.70 5.88 3.04
CA GLU A 51 -3.97 5.82 3.77
C GLU A 51 -5.14 5.50 2.84
N ARG A 52 -5.24 6.20 1.70
CA ARG A 52 -6.28 6.00 0.69
C ARG A 52 -6.30 4.57 0.15
N TYR A 53 -5.12 3.99 -0.08
CA TYR A 53 -4.96 2.63 -0.63
C TYR A 53 -4.81 1.53 0.43
N GLY A 54 -4.85 1.88 1.71
CA GLY A 54 -4.61 0.95 2.81
C GLY A 54 -3.22 0.27 2.74
N ILE A 55 -2.22 0.93 2.16
CA ILE A 55 -0.85 0.42 2.05
C ILE A 55 -0.13 0.70 3.37
N THR A 56 -0.30 -0.20 4.33
CA THR A 56 0.42 -0.15 5.61
C THR A 56 1.67 -1.00 5.54
N ASP A 57 2.78 -0.48 6.06
CA ASP A 57 3.97 -1.29 6.25
C ASP A 57 3.67 -2.37 7.28
N TYR A 58 3.79 -3.60 6.80
CA TYR A 58 3.43 -4.77 7.56
C TYR A 58 4.40 -5.09 8.69
N ARG A 59 5.64 -4.60 8.59
CA ARG A 59 6.70 -4.77 9.59
C ARG A 59 6.51 -3.83 10.79
N LEU A 60 5.76 -2.74 10.61
CA LEU A 60 5.32 -1.83 11.68
C LEU A 60 4.05 -2.29 12.41
N SER A 61 3.42 -3.39 11.99
CA SER A 61 2.23 -3.91 12.68
C SER A 61 2.62 -4.98 13.70
N PRO A 62 2.50 -4.72 15.03
CA PRO A 62 2.88 -5.68 16.06
C PRO A 62 2.07 -6.97 16.03
N ILE A 63 0.89 -6.96 15.38
CA ILE A 63 -0.09 -8.06 15.38
C ILE A 63 0.26 -9.13 14.34
N ARG A 64 1.11 -8.84 13.34
CA ARG A 64 1.26 -9.70 12.16
C ARG A 64 2.65 -10.36 11.99
N ALA A 65 3.57 -10.19 12.94
CA ALA A 65 4.75 -11.07 13.07
C ALA A 65 4.36 -12.56 13.23
N ALA A 66 3.17 -12.84 13.77
CA ALA A 66 2.63 -14.19 13.90
C ALA A 66 1.99 -14.75 12.61
N ALA A 67 1.58 -13.92 11.65
CA ALA A 67 0.79 -14.37 10.50
C ALA A 67 1.62 -14.66 9.23
N ALA A 68 2.84 -14.13 9.12
CA ALA A 68 3.72 -14.40 7.98
C ALA A 68 4.36 -15.80 8.01
N ALA A 69 4.28 -16.52 9.12
CA ALA A 69 4.75 -17.91 9.25
C ALA A 69 3.78 -18.96 8.64
N VAL A 70 2.56 -18.56 8.24
CA VAL A 70 1.50 -19.49 7.78
C VAL A 70 1.35 -19.52 6.25
N ARG A 71 2.43 -19.26 5.51
CA ARG A 71 2.47 -19.48 4.04
C ARG A 71 3.80 -20.05 3.58
N ARG A 72 4.09 -21.27 4.04
CA ARG A 72 4.84 -22.26 3.25
C ARG A 72 3.97 -23.51 3.13
N PRO A 73 3.46 -23.83 1.93
CA PRO A 73 3.34 -25.20 1.50
C PRO A 73 4.55 -25.58 0.61
N ASP A 74 5.00 -26.81 0.82
CA ASP A 74 6.14 -27.56 0.25
C ASP A 74 7.56 -27.19 0.74
#